data_AF-A0A1M7T4L5-F1
#
_entry.id   AF-A0A1M7T4L5-F1
#
_cell.length_a   1.000
_cell.length_b   1.000
_cell.length_c   1.000
_cell.angle_alpha   90.00
_cell.angle_beta   90.00
_cell.angle_gamma   90.00
#
_symmetry.space_group_name_H-M   'P 1'
#
loop_
_entity.id
_entity.type
_entity.pdbx_description
1 polymer ?
#
loop_
_entity_poly.entity_id
_entity_poly.type
_entity_poly.pdbx_seq_one_letter_code
_entity_poly.pdbx_strand_id
1 'polypeptide(L)'
;MGPRYAFHIEEEMIMTIKRNRWTYLTLVGVTIILGLSSRQFSGYFPYTINLYLGDALWALMVFFMFCLIFRLKGTGWLAAAALLFAFGIEISQLYHAPWIDAIRQTRLGGLVLGYGFLWRDLVAYTIGVAVGAVMDRRINAYLP
;
A
#
# COMPACT_ATOMS: atom_id res chain seq x y z
N MET A 1 -19.63 -28.49 22.85
CA MET A 1 -18.73 -27.89 21.83
C MET A 1 -17.43 -27.52 22.52
N GLY A 2 -16.37 -28.30 22.31
CA GLY A 2 -15.12 -28.17 23.05
C GLY A 2 -14.10 -27.23 22.40
N PRO A 3 -13.06 -26.81 23.14
CA PRO A 3 -11.99 -25.91 22.65
C PRO A 3 -11.24 -26.45 21.42
N ARG A 4 -11.33 -27.75 21.14
CA ARG A 4 -10.79 -28.39 19.94
C ARG A 4 -11.46 -27.93 18.64
N TYR A 5 -12.74 -27.55 18.68
CA TYR A 5 -13.43 -26.97 17.51
C TYR A 5 -13.03 -25.50 17.30
N ALA A 6 -12.87 -24.72 18.37
CA ALA A 6 -12.40 -23.33 18.28
C ALA A 6 -10.97 -23.24 17.74
N PHE A 7 -10.10 -24.18 18.15
CA PHE A 7 -8.71 -24.25 17.66
C PHE A 7 -8.64 -24.60 16.16
N HIS A 8 -9.47 -25.52 15.67
CA HIS A 8 -9.55 -25.84 14.23
C HIS A 8 -10.10 -24.67 13.39
N ILE A 9 -11.05 -23.89 13.93
CA ILE A 9 -11.58 -22.70 13.25
C ILE A 9 -10.54 -21.57 13.21
N GLU A 10 -9.73 -21.40 14.26
CA GLU A 10 -8.61 -20.43 14.25
C GLU A 10 -7.49 -20.83 13.27
N GLU A 11 -7.20 -22.12 13.13
CA GLU A 11 -6.24 -22.63 12.14
C GLU A 11 -6.76 -22.50 10.68
N GLU A 12 -8.04 -22.75 10.41
CA GLU A 12 -8.65 -22.51 9.09
C GLU A 12 -8.69 -21.00 8.73
N MET A 13 -8.78 -20.12 9.73
CA MET A 13 -8.90 -18.66 9.52
C MET A 13 -7.56 -17.96 9.21
N ILE A 14 -6.44 -18.68 9.29
CA ILE A 14 -5.12 -18.24 8.81
C ILE A 14 -4.76 -19.09 7.59
N MET A 15 -5.49 -18.89 6.49
CA MET A 15 -5.02 -19.28 5.15
C MET A 15 -3.64 -18.66 4.96
N THR A 16 -2.60 -19.46 5.21
CA THR A 16 -1.23 -19.01 5.24
C THR A 16 -0.74 -18.96 3.81
N ILE A 17 -1.18 -17.94 3.07
CA ILE A 17 -0.83 -17.77 1.66
C ILE A 17 0.70 -17.63 1.55
N LYS A 18 1.38 -18.60 0.95
CA LYS A 18 2.84 -18.51 0.77
C LYS A 18 3.18 -17.67 -0.47
N ARG A 19 3.25 -16.35 -0.29
CA ARG A 19 3.58 -15.39 -1.36
C ARG A 19 4.99 -15.59 -1.94
N ASN A 20 5.08 -15.60 -3.27
CA ASN A 20 6.37 -15.64 -3.99
C ASN A 20 7.07 -14.28 -3.99
N ARG A 21 8.27 -14.21 -3.39
CA ARG A 21 9.06 -12.98 -3.27
C ARG A 21 9.36 -12.31 -4.61
N TRP A 22 9.67 -13.10 -5.63
CA TRP A 22 10.06 -12.55 -6.94
C TRP A 22 8.90 -11.87 -7.65
N THR A 23 7.69 -12.40 -7.50
CA THR A 23 6.47 -11.79 -8.04
C THR A 23 6.24 -10.42 -7.41
N TYR A 24 6.26 -10.31 -6.08
CA TYR A 24 6.05 -9.01 -5.41
C TYR A 24 7.20 -8.03 -5.61
N LEU A 25 8.46 -8.50 -5.70
CA LEU A 25 9.59 -7.65 -6.08
C LEU A 25 9.40 -7.04 -7.48
N THR A 26 8.97 -7.85 -8.45
CA THR A 26 8.70 -7.38 -9.81
C THR A 26 7.56 -6.37 -9.81
N LEU A 27 6.48 -6.64 -9.07
CA LEU A 27 5.33 -5.73 -8.95
C LEU A 27 5.74 -4.39 -8.32
N VAL A 28 6.59 -4.40 -7.29
CA VAL A 28 7.15 -3.17 -6.69
C VAL A 28 7.96 -2.39 -7.73
N GLY A 29 8.86 -3.05 -8.47
CA GLY A 29 9.65 -2.39 -9.51
C GLY A 29 8.77 -1.75 -10.61
N VAL A 30 7.77 -2.49 -11.10
CA VAL A 30 6.82 -2.00 -12.11
C VAL A 30 6.02 -0.81 -11.60
N THR A 31 5.49 -0.90 -10.37
CA THR A 31 4.71 0.20 -9.77
C THR A 31 5.53 1.46 -9.52
N ILE A 32 6.81 1.33 -9.16
CA ILE A 32 7.73 2.48 -9.06
C ILE A 32 7.87 3.16 -10.43
N ILE A 33 8.14 2.40 -11.49
CA ILE A 33 8.32 2.94 -12.84
C ILE A 33 7.04 3.64 -13.31
N LEU A 34 5.87 3.01 -13.09
CA LEU A 34 4.58 3.59 -13.44
C LEU A 34 4.28 4.84 -12.62
N GLY A 35 4.55 4.83 -11.31
CA GLY A 35 4.34 5.97 -10.43
C GLY A 35 5.18 7.17 -10.81
N LEU A 36 6.48 6.98 -11.05
CA LEU A 36 7.38 8.04 -11.52
C LEU A 36 6.97 8.55 -12.91
N SER A 37 6.62 7.64 -13.82
CA SER A 37 6.14 7.99 -15.16
C SER A 37 4.84 8.81 -15.09
N SER A 38 3.90 8.44 -14.21
CA SER A 38 2.64 9.18 -14.04
C SER A 38 2.86 10.64 -13.65
N ARG A 39 3.88 10.91 -12.82
CA ARG A 39 4.25 12.27 -12.42
C ARG A 39 4.95 13.04 -13.54
N GLN A 40 5.78 12.37 -14.34
CA GLN A 40 6.46 12.96 -15.50
C GLN A 40 5.50 13.31 -16.65
N PHE A 41 4.50 12.46 -16.90
CA PHE A 41 3.51 12.65 -17.96
C PHE A 41 2.21 13.31 -17.48
N SER A 42 2.22 13.87 -16.27
CA SER A 42 1.08 14.55 -15.65
C SER A 42 0.40 15.57 -16.60
N GLY A 43 1.18 16.29 -17.43
CA GLY A 43 0.65 17.23 -18.42
C GLY A 43 -0.19 16.65 -19.57
N TYR A 44 -0.18 15.33 -19.78
CA TYR A 44 -0.93 14.67 -20.87
C TYR A 44 -2.27 14.06 -20.42
N PHE A 45 -2.52 13.96 -19.12
CA PHE A 45 -3.72 13.34 -18.58
C PHE A 45 -4.80 14.38 -18.24
N PRO A 46 -6.09 14.00 -18.32
CA PRO A 46 -7.17 14.80 -17.76
C PRO A 46 -6.87 15.11 -16.29
N TYR A 47 -7.16 16.34 -15.87
CA TYR A 47 -6.85 16.85 -14.52
C TYR A 47 -7.25 15.87 -13.41
N THR A 48 -8.44 15.29 -13.50
CA THR A 48 -8.96 14.34 -12.51
C THR A 48 -8.12 13.06 -12.41
N ILE A 49 -7.63 12.51 -13.53
CA ILE A 49 -6.84 11.25 -13.49
C ILE A 49 -5.45 11.53 -12.92
N ASN A 50 -4.82 12.61 -13.38
CA ASN A 50 -3.51 13.06 -12.90
C ASN A 50 -3.51 13.25 -11.38
N LEU A 51 -4.60 13.81 -10.83
CA LEU A 51 -4.71 14.11 -9.40
C LEU A 51 -4.65 12.89 -8.48
N TYR A 52 -5.09 11.71 -8.92
CA TYR A 52 -5.17 10.51 -8.07
C TYR A 52 -4.20 9.40 -8.47
N LEU A 53 -3.76 9.39 -9.73
CA LEU A 53 -3.04 8.25 -10.30
C LEU A 53 -1.70 8.01 -9.59
N GLY A 54 -0.93 9.06 -9.35
CA GLY A 54 0.38 8.96 -8.69
C GLY A 54 0.27 8.41 -7.27
N ASP A 55 -0.69 8.91 -6.49
CA ASP A 55 -0.86 8.54 -5.08
C ASP A 55 -1.52 7.16 -4.92
N ALA A 56 -2.42 6.79 -5.82
CA ALA A 56 -2.96 5.43 -5.89
C ALA A 56 -1.86 4.41 -6.25
N LEU A 57 -0.98 4.73 -7.21
CA LEU A 57 0.17 3.87 -7.57
C LEU A 57 1.19 3.76 -6.43
N TRP A 58 1.39 4.85 -5.68
CA TRP A 58 2.24 4.84 -4.49
C TRP A 58 1.67 3.93 -3.40
N ALA A 59 0.37 4.02 -3.09
CA ALA A 59 -0.25 3.13 -2.11
C ALA A 59 -0.27 1.66 -2.56
N LEU A 60 -0.44 1.42 -3.87
CA LEU A 60 -0.33 0.09 -4.46
C LEU A 60 1.09 -0.49 -4.25
N MET A 61 2.13 0.32 -4.48
CA MET A 61 3.52 -0.07 -4.21
C MET A 61 3.73 -0.42 -2.73
N VAL A 62 3.25 0.43 -1.81
CA VAL A 62 3.31 0.17 -0.36
C VAL A 62 2.65 -1.16 -0.01
N PHE A 63 1.45 -1.42 -0.52
CA PHE A 63 0.77 -2.69 -0.32
C PHE A 63 1.60 -3.89 -0.80
N PHE A 64 2.24 -3.81 -1.97
CA PHE A 64 3.12 -4.88 -2.46
C PHE A 64 4.39 -5.04 -1.61
N MET A 65 4.94 -3.97 -1.04
CA MET A 65 6.03 -4.06 -0.07
C MET A 65 5.59 -4.79 1.20
N PHE A 66 4.39 -4.53 1.73
CA PHE A 66 3.84 -5.29 2.84
C PHE A 66 3.67 -6.77 2.48
N CYS A 67 3.18 -7.09 1.29
CA CYS A 67 3.08 -8.47 0.80
C CYS A 67 4.44 -9.17 0.70
N LEU A 68 5.50 -8.44 0.34
CA LEU A 68 6.87 -8.94 0.25
C LEU A 68 7.46 -9.26 1.63
N ILE A 69 7.22 -8.38 2.63
CA ILE A 69 7.75 -8.51 4.00
C ILE A 69 6.93 -9.56 4.77
N PHE A 70 5.61 -9.41 4.82
CA PHE A 70 4.70 -10.19 5.67
C PHE A 70 4.00 -11.30 4.89
N ARG A 71 4.81 -12.19 4.31
CA ARG A 71 4.35 -13.20 3.36
C ARG A 71 3.26 -14.12 3.89
N LEU A 72 3.27 -14.43 5.19
CA LEU A 72 2.36 -15.40 5.82
C LEU A 72 1.01 -14.80 6.27
N LYS A 73 0.84 -13.47 6.19
CA LYS A 73 -0.38 -12.81 6.67
C LYS A 73 -1.49 -12.83 5.61
N GLY A 74 -2.76 -12.83 6.02
CA GLY A 74 -3.88 -12.76 5.09
C GLY A 74 -3.93 -11.43 4.33
N THR A 75 -4.49 -11.42 3.12
CA THR A 75 -4.63 -10.21 2.29
C THR A 75 -5.37 -9.07 3.01
N GLY A 76 -6.39 -9.39 3.82
CA GLY A 76 -7.14 -8.38 4.58
C GLY A 76 -6.27 -7.68 5.63
N TRP A 77 -5.41 -8.42 6.32
CA TRP A 77 -4.45 -7.85 7.28
C TRP A 77 -3.45 -6.94 6.57
N LEU A 78 -2.93 -7.35 5.42
CA LEU A 78 -1.98 -6.55 4.63
C LEU A 78 -2.62 -5.26 4.11
N ALA A 79 -3.87 -5.33 3.65
CA ALA A 79 -4.61 -4.17 3.19
C ALA A 79 -4.84 -3.16 4.34
N ALA A 80 -5.25 -3.64 5.52
CA ALA A 80 -5.40 -2.81 6.70
C ALA A 80 -4.06 -2.19 7.13
N ALA A 81 -2.97 -2.95 7.15
CA ALA A 81 -1.64 -2.45 7.49
C ALA A 81 -1.15 -1.37 6.52
N ALA A 82 -1.34 -1.56 5.21
CA ALA A 82 -0.97 -0.58 4.19
C ALA A 82 -1.80 0.71 4.31
N LEU A 83 -3.11 0.60 4.53
CA LEU A 83 -3.99 1.76 4.74
C LEU A 83 -3.62 2.54 6.01
N LEU A 84 -3.44 1.85 7.13
CA LEU A 84 -3.04 2.48 8.39
C LEU A 84 -1.68 3.17 8.26
N PHE A 85 -0.75 2.56 7.54
CA PHE A 85 0.55 3.17 7.26
C PHE A 85 0.40 4.44 6.41
N ALA A 86 -0.35 4.38 5.30
CA ALA A 86 -0.57 5.53 4.43
C ALA A 86 -1.30 6.66 5.16
N PHE A 87 -2.36 6.35 5.90
CA PHE A 87 -3.12 7.34 6.67
C PHE A 87 -2.29 7.89 7.83
N GLY A 88 -1.44 7.07 8.45
CA GLY A 88 -0.51 7.51 9.49
C GLY A 88 0.51 8.52 8.96
N ILE A 89 1.04 8.31 7.75
CA ILE A 89 1.89 9.29 7.07
C ILE A 89 1.13 10.58 6.81
N GLU A 90 -0.07 10.48 6.27
CA GLU A 90 -0.90 11.64 5.94
C GLU A 90 -1.27 12.46 7.20
N ILE A 91 -1.70 11.79 8.27
CA ILE A 91 -1.99 12.44 9.57
C ILE A 91 -0.72 13.04 10.17
N SER A 92 0.45 12.43 9.98
CA SER A 92 1.71 12.99 10.46
C SER A 92 1.97 14.38 9.86
N GLN A 93 1.40 14.71 8.69
CA GLN A 93 1.51 16.04 8.08
C GLN A 93 0.93 17.16 8.91
N LEU A 94 -0.06 16.87 9.76
CA LEU A 94 -0.63 17.81 10.73
C LEU A 94 0.28 18.06 11.94
N TYR A 95 1.33 17.25 12.11
CA TYR A 95 2.30 17.39 13.18
C TYR A 95 3.52 18.18 12.70
N HIS A 96 3.77 19.34 13.33
CA HIS A 96 4.80 20.32 12.96
C HIS A 96 5.86 20.49 14.05
N ALA A 97 6.64 19.43 14.30
CA ALA A 97 7.81 19.53 15.15
C ALA A 97 9.07 19.82 14.31
N PRO A 98 10.06 20.56 14.84
CA PRO A 98 11.26 20.93 14.06
C PRO A 98 12.01 19.73 13.46
N TRP A 99 12.02 18.59 14.15
CA TRP A 99 12.70 17.38 13.68
C TRP A 99 11.99 16.71 12.49
N ILE A 100 10.64 16.71 12.45
CA ILE A 100 9.89 16.07 11.35
C ILE A 100 9.90 16.95 10.11
N ASP A 101 9.81 18.27 10.31
CA ASP A 101 9.89 19.24 9.22
C ASP A 101 11.29 19.23 8.58
N ALA A 102 12.36 19.03 9.37
CA ALA A 102 13.70 18.84 8.83
C ALA A 102 13.82 17.61 7.92
N ILE A 103 13.12 16.51 8.24
CA ILE A 103 13.08 15.32 7.38
C ILE A 103 12.31 15.63 6.08
N ARG A 104 11.18 16.33 6.15
CA ARG A 104 10.38 16.73 4.97
C ARG A 104 11.13 17.64 4.00
N GLN A 105 12.06 18.44 4.50
CA GLN A 105 12.90 19.30 3.67
C GLN A 105 13.93 18.49 2.85
N THR A 106 14.16 17.22 3.17
CA THR A 106 14.97 16.33 2.31
C THR A 106 14.16 15.83 1.12
N ARG A 107 14.80 15.62 -0.05
CA ARG A 107 14.12 15.09 -1.25
C ARG A 107 13.41 13.76 -1.02
N LEU A 108 14.06 12.85 -0.29
CA LEU A 108 13.50 11.53 0.02
C LEU A 108 12.37 11.64 1.05
N GLY A 109 12.56 12.44 2.10
CA GLY A 109 11.55 12.67 3.12
C GLY A 109 10.30 13.33 2.57
N GLY A 110 10.43 14.34 1.71
CA GLY A 110 9.28 14.96 1.03
C GLY A 110 8.53 14.01 0.09
N LEU A 111 9.25 13.09 -0.58
CA LEU A 111 8.64 12.10 -1.46
C LEU A 111 7.89 10.99 -0.70
N VAL A 112 8.32 10.69 0.53
CA VAL A 112 7.69 9.65 1.37
C VAL A 112 6.65 10.21 2.33
N LEU A 113 6.90 11.38 2.93
CA LEU A 113 6.06 11.99 3.96
C LEU A 113 5.08 13.03 3.42
N GLY A 114 5.31 13.57 2.22
CA GLY A 114 4.50 14.65 1.67
C GLY A 114 4.66 15.99 2.39
N TYR A 115 3.96 17.02 1.90
CA TYR A 115 4.09 18.41 2.37
C TYR A 115 2.82 18.98 2.99
N GLY A 116 1.66 18.31 2.86
CA GLY A 116 0.41 18.81 3.45
C GLY A 116 -0.75 17.84 3.26
N PHE A 117 -1.65 17.86 4.24
CA PHE A 117 -2.76 16.91 4.36
C PHE A 117 -3.85 17.17 3.32
N LEU A 118 -4.18 16.14 2.54
CA LEU A 118 -5.26 16.17 1.55
C LEU A 118 -6.22 15.00 1.75
N TRP A 119 -7.49 15.30 2.02
CA TRP A 119 -8.56 14.28 2.10
C TRP A 119 -8.67 13.41 0.83
N ARG A 120 -8.27 13.94 -0.32
CA ARG A 120 -8.27 13.24 -1.60
C ARG A 120 -7.26 12.09 -1.62
N ASP A 121 -6.17 12.23 -0.88
CA ASP A 121 -5.09 11.24 -0.83
C ASP A 121 -5.59 9.98 -0.12
N LEU A 122 -6.43 10.13 0.91
CA LEU A 122 -7.09 8.98 1.55
C LEU A 122 -7.92 8.14 0.56
N VAL A 123 -8.63 8.82 -0.37
CA VAL A 123 -9.40 8.15 -1.43
C VAL A 123 -8.47 7.47 -2.41
N ALA A 124 -7.41 8.15 -2.86
CA ALA A 124 -6.39 7.59 -3.75
C ALA A 124 -5.75 6.32 -3.16
N TYR A 125 -5.36 6.40 -1.89
CA TYR A 125 -4.73 5.30 -1.16
C TYR A 125 -5.68 4.12 -1.00
N THR A 126 -6.96 4.38 -0.71
CA THR A 126 -7.98 3.34 -0.62
C THR A 126 -8.15 2.61 -1.95
N ILE A 127 -8.20 3.34 -3.07
CA ILE A 127 -8.28 2.75 -4.40
C ILE A 127 -7.03 1.91 -4.70
N GLY A 128 -5.84 2.45 -4.46
CA GLY A 128 -4.57 1.77 -4.68
C GLY A 128 -4.46 0.45 -3.89
N VAL A 129 -4.77 0.49 -2.60
CA VAL A 129 -4.76 -0.71 -1.74
C VAL A 129 -5.84 -1.71 -2.16
N ALA A 130 -7.04 -1.25 -2.51
CA ALA A 130 -8.11 -2.13 -2.97
C ALA A 130 -7.72 -2.89 -4.24
N VAL A 131 -7.12 -2.20 -5.23
CA VAL A 131 -6.58 -2.83 -6.44
C VAL A 131 -5.49 -3.83 -6.08
N GLY A 132 -4.56 -3.48 -5.20
CA GLY A 132 -3.50 -4.37 -4.73
C GLY A 132 -4.05 -5.63 -4.07
N ALA A 133 -5.05 -5.50 -3.21
CA ALA A 133 -5.69 -6.63 -2.54
C ALA A 133 -6.41 -7.56 -3.52
N VAL A 134 -7.06 -7.02 -4.54
CA VAL A 134 -7.67 -7.82 -5.62
C VAL A 134 -6.59 -8.56 -6.40
N MET A 135 -5.49 -7.90 -6.78
CA MET A 135 -4.36 -8.53 -7.49
C MET A 135 -3.73 -9.64 -6.65
N ASP A 136 -3.45 -9.38 -5.37
CA ASP A 136 -2.90 -10.37 -4.43
C ASP A 136 -3.80 -11.60 -4.32
N ARG A 137 -5.12 -11.41 -4.18
CA ARG A 137 -6.07 -12.54 -4.18
C ARG A 137 -6.03 -13.31 -5.49
N ARG A 138 -5.98 -12.63 -6.63
CA ARG A 138 -5.94 -13.29 -7.96
C ARG A 138 -4.65 -14.06 -8.21
N ILE A 139 -3.51 -13.51 -7.82
CA ILE A 139 -2.19 -14.15 -7.95
C ILE A 139 -2.13 -15.41 -7.08
N ASN A 140 -2.67 -15.33 -5.87
CA ASN A 140 -2.61 -16.44 -4.91
C ASN A 140 -3.83 -17.38 -4.97
N ALA A 141 -4.84 -17.11 -5.81
CA ALA A 141 -6.05 -17.93 -5.94
C ALA A 141 -5.77 -19.36 -6.45
N TYR A 142 -4.60 -19.59 -7.06
CA TYR A 142 -4.20 -20.86 -7.66
C TYR A 142 -3.03 -21.53 -6.94
N LEU A 143 -2.59 -20.98 -5.80
CA LEU A 143 -1.55 -21.58 -4.99
C LEU A 143 -2.22 -22.40 -3.87
N PRO A 144 -1.99 -23.72 -3.81
CA PRO A 144 -2.58 -24.60 -2.81
C PRO A 144 -2.12 -24.25 -1.39
#